data_AF-A0A397Y0Q7-F1
#
_entry.id   AF-A0A397Y0Q7-F1
#
_cell.length_a   1.000
_cell.length_b   1.000
_cell.length_c   1.000
_cell.angle_alpha   90.00
_cell.angle_beta   90.00
_cell.angle_gamma   90.00
#
_symmetry.space_group_name_H-M   'P 1'
#
loop_
_entity.id
_entity.type
_entity.pdbx_description
1 polymer ?
#
loop_
_entity_poly.entity_id
_entity_poly.type
_entity_poly.pdbx_seq_one_letter_code
_entity_poly.pdbx_strand_id
1 'polypeptide(L)'
;MASEEDEDESSARYQNALDALSSLITKRSLFVNKNQSHRFHLLFHYLKVLELEEAVSQLKIIHVAGTKGKGSTCTFSESILRGYGLRTGLFTSPHLIDVRERFRLNGIEISQEKFVDYFWCCFHKLKEKSSNEIPMPTYFCFLALLAFKIFSTEQVDVVILEVGLGGRYDATNVIQKPVVCGVTSLGYDHMEILGHTLAEIAAEKAGIFKSGVPAFTVPQPDEAMRVLNEKASKLEVNLQVVKPLDSSQRLGLQGEHQYLNASLAVALCSTFLQKIGIEDKNDDTNGLPERFISGLSNAYLMGRAMIVPDSELPEEIVFYLDGAHSPESMEACATWFSQQVKERNKKRSEQELNSRKQFLCQTCLYTTKWDLGQRSSNVLMTP
;
A
#
# COMPACT_ATOMS: atom_id res chain seq x y z
N MET A 1 23.75 -20.58 -18.12
CA MET A 1 24.53 -19.35 -17.89
C MET A 1 24.10 -18.40 -18.99
N ALA A 2 23.34 -17.36 -18.66
CA ALA A 2 23.12 -16.26 -19.60
C ALA A 2 24.48 -15.58 -19.84
N SER A 3 24.76 -15.10 -21.05
CA SER A 3 25.98 -14.34 -21.33
C SER A 3 25.88 -12.93 -20.73
N GLU A 4 27.01 -12.28 -20.44
CA GLU A 4 27.03 -10.88 -19.96
C GLU A 4 26.27 -9.93 -20.92
N GLU A 5 26.26 -10.22 -22.22
CA GLU A 5 25.50 -9.48 -23.23
C GLU A 5 23.97 -9.58 -23.04
N ASP A 6 23.45 -10.75 -22.63
CA ASP A 6 22.02 -10.96 -22.38
C ASP A 6 21.54 -10.19 -21.13
N GLU A 7 22.40 -10.08 -20.11
CA GLU A 7 22.11 -9.31 -18.88
C GLU A 7 22.08 -7.79 -19.16
N ASP A 8 23.01 -7.29 -19.98
CA ASP A 8 23.05 -5.88 -20.38
C ASP A 8 21.85 -5.47 -21.23
N GLU A 9 21.41 -6.32 -22.17
CA GLU A 9 20.22 -6.05 -22.98
C GLU A 9 18.94 -6.02 -22.13
N SER A 10 18.79 -6.98 -21.21
CA SER A 10 17.66 -7.05 -20.28
C SER A 10 17.57 -5.80 -19.39
N SER A 11 18.71 -5.37 -18.85
CA SER A 11 18.82 -4.14 -18.05
C SER A 11 18.43 -2.89 -18.83
N ALA A 12 18.90 -2.76 -20.08
CA ALA A 12 18.53 -1.64 -20.96
C ALA A 12 17.03 -1.62 -21.30
N ARG A 13 16.42 -2.79 -21.56
CA ARG A 13 14.97 -2.90 -21.80
C ARG A 13 14.15 -2.48 -20.59
N TYR A 14 14.60 -2.83 -19.38
CA TYR A 14 13.97 -2.41 -18.14
C TYR A 14 14.06 -0.90 -17.94
N GLN A 15 15.24 -0.31 -18.12
CA GLN A 15 15.42 1.14 -17.99
C GLN A 15 14.56 1.93 -18.98
N ASN A 16 14.48 1.47 -20.24
CA ASN A 16 13.61 2.10 -21.25
C ASN A 16 12.12 2.08 -20.84
N ALA A 17 11.66 1.00 -20.19
CA ALA A 17 10.30 0.92 -19.67
C ALA A 17 10.08 1.93 -18.52
N LEU A 18 11.07 2.10 -17.62
CA LEU A 18 11.02 3.08 -16.54
C LEU A 18 10.99 4.53 -17.07
N ASP A 19 11.76 4.83 -18.10
CA ASP A 19 11.77 6.16 -18.73
C ASP A 19 10.43 6.47 -19.40
N ALA A 20 9.89 5.51 -20.16
CA ALA A 20 8.57 5.62 -20.77
C ALA A 20 7.47 5.77 -19.72
N LEU A 21 7.52 5.01 -18.63
CA LEU A 21 6.59 5.15 -17.52
C LEU A 21 6.69 6.53 -16.87
N SER A 22 7.90 7.03 -16.64
CA SER A 22 8.15 8.34 -16.04
C SER A 22 7.64 9.49 -16.90
N SER A 23 7.58 9.31 -18.23
CA SER A 23 6.96 10.29 -19.14
C SER A 23 5.46 10.50 -18.89
N LEU A 24 4.79 9.55 -18.22
CA LEU A 24 3.37 9.64 -17.84
C LEU A 24 3.13 10.47 -16.56
N ILE A 25 4.20 10.95 -15.91
CA ILE A 25 4.10 11.85 -14.75
C ILE A 25 3.70 13.24 -15.26
N THR A 26 2.43 13.57 -15.12
CA THR A 26 1.94 14.92 -15.44
C THR A 26 2.49 15.91 -14.41
N LYS A 27 3.04 17.05 -14.85
CA LYS A 27 3.45 18.13 -13.93
C LYS A 27 2.26 18.49 -13.04
N ARG A 28 2.49 18.49 -11.72
CA ARG A 28 1.52 18.64 -10.61
C ARG A 28 0.65 19.91 -10.67
N SER A 29 0.89 20.80 -11.63
CA SER A 29 0.19 22.05 -11.84
C SER A 29 -0.69 21.91 -13.08
N LEU A 30 -2.03 21.85 -12.88
CA LEU A 30 -3.08 22.54 -13.68
C LEU A 30 -4.49 21.89 -13.62
N PHE A 31 -4.71 20.72 -13.02
CA PHE A 31 -6.04 20.07 -13.07
C PHE A 31 -6.51 19.54 -11.71
N VAL A 32 -6.71 20.45 -10.76
CA VAL A 32 -7.44 20.17 -9.52
C VAL A 32 -8.95 20.37 -9.78
N ASN A 33 -9.71 19.33 -9.43
CA ASN A 33 -11.17 19.23 -9.28
C ASN A 33 -12.12 19.19 -10.48
N LYS A 34 -11.92 19.90 -11.61
CA LYS A 34 -13.02 19.97 -12.60
C LYS A 34 -13.25 18.72 -13.48
N ASN A 35 -12.29 17.78 -13.57
CA ASN A 35 -12.37 16.63 -14.49
C ASN A 35 -12.10 15.24 -13.87
N GLN A 36 -12.14 15.08 -12.54
CA GLN A 36 -11.85 13.77 -11.93
C GLN A 36 -12.82 12.68 -12.38
N SER A 37 -14.12 12.99 -12.46
CA SER A 37 -15.14 12.07 -12.97
C SER A 37 -14.86 11.66 -14.43
N HIS A 38 -14.57 12.62 -15.31
CA HIS A 38 -14.21 12.33 -16.70
C HIS A 38 -12.98 11.43 -16.81
N ARG A 39 -11.92 11.73 -16.05
CA ARG A 39 -10.70 10.90 -15.99
C ARG A 39 -10.96 9.50 -15.47
N PHE A 40 -11.84 9.35 -14.47
CA PHE A 40 -12.27 8.05 -13.98
C PHE A 40 -13.04 7.28 -15.06
N HIS A 41 -13.94 7.94 -15.80
CA HIS A 41 -14.66 7.31 -16.89
C HIS A 41 -13.76 6.84 -18.04
N LEU A 42 -12.65 7.53 -18.32
CA LEU A 42 -11.65 7.09 -19.31
C LEU A 42 -11.04 5.72 -18.96
N LEU A 43 -11.00 5.32 -17.68
CA LEU A 43 -10.46 4.01 -17.30
C LEU A 43 -11.23 2.84 -17.92
N PHE A 44 -12.55 2.95 -18.03
CA PHE A 44 -13.36 1.92 -18.71
C PHE A 44 -13.02 1.84 -20.21
N HIS A 45 -12.66 2.96 -20.83
CA HIS A 45 -12.16 2.95 -22.20
C HIS A 45 -10.78 2.29 -22.28
N TYR A 46 -9.87 2.57 -21.35
CA TYR A 46 -8.56 1.91 -21.34
C TYR A 46 -8.68 0.39 -21.11
N LEU A 47 -9.60 -0.06 -20.25
CA LEU A 47 -9.91 -1.48 -20.08
C LEU A 47 -10.38 -2.12 -21.40
N LYS A 48 -11.20 -1.42 -22.19
CA LYS A 48 -11.60 -1.87 -23.54
C LYS A 48 -10.42 -1.99 -24.49
N VAL A 49 -9.58 -0.96 -24.57
CA VAL A 49 -8.38 -0.95 -25.44
C VAL A 49 -7.42 -2.08 -25.09
N LEU A 50 -7.32 -2.41 -23.80
CA LEU A 50 -6.47 -3.50 -23.31
C LEU A 50 -7.15 -4.87 -23.35
N GLU A 51 -8.44 -4.94 -23.71
CA GLU A 51 -9.26 -6.15 -23.71
C GLU A 51 -9.32 -6.82 -22.32
N LEU A 52 -9.39 -6.00 -21.26
CA LEU A 52 -9.34 -6.43 -19.86
C LEU A 52 -10.69 -6.44 -19.16
N GLU A 53 -11.78 -6.02 -19.82
CA GLU A 53 -13.10 -5.87 -19.16
C GLU A 53 -13.58 -7.16 -18.50
N GLU A 54 -13.55 -8.27 -19.24
CA GLU A 54 -13.97 -9.57 -18.72
C GLU A 54 -12.96 -10.13 -17.72
N ALA A 55 -11.67 -10.00 -18.01
CA ALA A 55 -10.62 -10.45 -17.11
C ALA A 55 -10.71 -9.77 -15.74
N VAL A 56 -10.96 -8.46 -15.71
CA VAL A 56 -11.12 -7.66 -14.49
C VAL A 56 -12.42 -7.98 -13.75
N SER A 57 -13.51 -8.27 -14.47
CA SER A 57 -14.79 -8.62 -13.85
C SER A 57 -14.73 -9.94 -13.07
N GLN A 58 -13.83 -10.84 -13.45
CA GLN A 58 -13.61 -12.15 -12.83
C GLN A 58 -12.60 -12.14 -11.67
N LEU A 59 -11.85 -11.05 -11.49
CA LEU A 59 -10.88 -10.95 -10.39
C LEU A 59 -11.59 -10.90 -9.03
N LYS A 60 -11.17 -11.76 -8.10
CA LYS A 60 -11.65 -11.76 -6.72
C LYS A 60 -10.83 -10.78 -5.89
N ILE A 61 -11.42 -9.64 -5.57
CA ILE A 61 -10.68 -8.49 -5.01
C ILE A 61 -11.01 -8.22 -3.55
N ILE A 62 -9.98 -8.01 -2.74
CA ILE A 62 -10.05 -7.30 -1.45
C ILE A 62 -9.61 -5.86 -1.72
N HIS A 63 -10.52 -4.88 -1.55
CA HIS A 63 -10.25 -3.49 -1.90
C HIS A 63 -10.08 -2.64 -0.66
N VAL A 64 -8.92 -1.98 -0.50
CA VAL A 64 -8.56 -1.28 0.74
C VAL A 64 -8.29 0.20 0.50
N ALA A 65 -9.12 1.06 1.10
CA ALA A 65 -8.92 2.50 1.19
C ALA A 65 -8.51 2.92 2.60
N GLY A 66 -8.11 4.18 2.77
CA GLY A 66 -7.68 4.70 4.06
C GLY A 66 -6.66 5.83 3.97
N THR A 67 -6.37 6.46 5.11
CA THR A 67 -5.28 7.43 5.20
C THR A 67 -4.00 6.71 5.61
N LYS A 68 -3.99 6.06 6.78
CA LYS A 68 -2.84 5.29 7.29
C LYS A 68 -3.18 3.81 7.44
N GLY A 69 -2.19 2.94 7.29
CA GLY A 69 -2.36 1.50 7.49
C GLY A 69 -2.84 0.69 6.28
N LYS A 70 -3.09 1.32 5.11
CA LYS A 70 -3.48 0.63 3.86
C LYS A 70 -2.50 -0.46 3.47
N GLY A 71 -1.26 -0.09 3.12
CA GLY A 71 -0.20 -1.04 2.76
C GLY A 71 0.03 -2.13 3.82
N SER A 72 0.01 -1.80 5.11
CA SER A 72 0.12 -2.79 6.19
C SER A 72 -1.04 -3.78 6.21
N THR A 73 -2.28 -3.30 6.13
CA THR A 73 -3.49 -4.14 6.06
C THR A 73 -3.46 -5.04 4.82
N CYS A 74 -3.07 -4.50 3.67
CA CYS A 74 -2.90 -5.27 2.45
C CYS A 74 -1.81 -6.34 2.57
N THR A 75 -0.67 -6.02 3.20
CA THR A 75 0.44 -6.96 3.42
C THR A 75 0.05 -8.09 4.37
N PHE A 76 -0.64 -7.79 5.47
CA PHE A 76 -1.19 -8.81 6.35
C PHE A 76 -2.18 -9.70 5.60
N SER A 77 -3.08 -9.11 4.81
CA SER A 77 -4.09 -9.85 4.04
C SER A 77 -3.45 -10.79 3.02
N GLU A 78 -2.44 -10.31 2.30
CA GLU A 78 -1.65 -11.12 1.35
C GLU A 78 -1.00 -12.31 2.06
N SER A 79 -0.30 -12.06 3.17
CA SER A 79 0.45 -13.09 3.89
C SER A 79 -0.48 -14.18 4.47
N ILE A 80 -1.63 -13.77 5.02
CA ILE A 80 -2.67 -14.71 5.50
C ILE A 80 -3.16 -15.57 4.36
N LEU A 81 -3.63 -14.98 3.26
CA LEU A 81 -4.26 -15.70 2.16
C LEU A 81 -3.28 -16.60 1.39
N ARG A 82 -2.03 -16.17 1.26
CA ARG A 82 -0.94 -17.02 0.75
C ARG A 82 -0.69 -18.22 1.66
N GLY A 83 -0.86 -18.07 2.97
CA GLY A 83 -0.83 -19.17 3.94
C GLY A 83 -1.93 -20.22 3.74
N TYR A 84 -3.02 -19.90 3.03
CA TYR A 84 -4.02 -20.88 2.58
C TYR A 84 -3.68 -21.55 1.26
N GLY A 85 -2.51 -21.26 0.68
CA GLY A 85 -2.09 -21.77 -0.63
C GLY A 85 -2.75 -21.06 -1.81
N LEU A 86 -3.42 -19.93 -1.59
CA LEU A 86 -3.97 -19.12 -2.68
C LEU A 86 -2.85 -18.42 -3.44
N ARG A 87 -2.98 -18.35 -4.76
CA ARG A 87 -2.15 -17.49 -5.61
C ARG A 87 -2.53 -16.05 -5.37
N THR A 88 -1.67 -15.26 -4.76
CA THR A 88 -1.95 -13.87 -4.38
C THR A 88 -1.36 -12.88 -5.38
N GLY A 89 -2.15 -11.87 -5.73
CA GLY A 89 -1.66 -10.63 -6.35
C GLY A 89 -1.83 -9.47 -5.37
N LEU A 90 -0.76 -8.74 -5.07
CA LEU A 90 -0.79 -7.57 -4.19
C LEU A 90 -0.36 -6.34 -4.97
N PHE A 91 -1.24 -5.33 -5.02
CA PHE A 91 -0.94 -4.02 -5.58
C PHE A 91 -0.93 -2.94 -4.50
N THR A 92 0.22 -2.29 -4.34
CA THR A 92 0.47 -1.30 -3.26
C THR A 92 1.10 -0.01 -3.77
N SER A 93 1.01 1.06 -2.98
CA SER A 93 1.59 2.36 -3.32
C SER A 93 1.93 3.23 -2.11
N PRO A 94 2.96 4.10 -2.21
CA PRO A 94 4.01 4.14 -3.24
C PRO A 94 5.02 2.99 -3.08
N HIS A 95 6.01 2.92 -3.98
CA HIS A 95 7.24 2.12 -3.79
C HIS A 95 8.33 2.96 -3.11
N LEU A 96 9.36 2.29 -2.59
CA LEU A 96 10.54 2.93 -1.99
C LEU A 96 11.69 3.07 -2.97
N ILE A 97 12.07 1.98 -3.64
CA ILE A 97 13.26 1.91 -4.49
C ILE A 97 12.86 1.53 -5.92
N ASP A 98 12.11 0.45 -6.09
CA ASP A 98 11.78 -0.14 -7.38
C ASP A 98 10.26 -0.14 -7.62
N VAL A 99 9.81 0.26 -8.82
CA VAL A 99 8.39 0.25 -9.19
C VAL A 99 7.75 -1.13 -9.10
N ARG A 100 8.54 -2.20 -9.24
CA ARG A 100 8.08 -3.60 -9.12
C ARG A 100 7.61 -3.93 -7.70
N GLU A 101 8.02 -3.19 -6.68
CA GLU A 101 7.49 -3.31 -5.31
C GLU A 101 5.96 -3.16 -5.27
N ARG A 102 5.39 -2.41 -6.23
CA ARG A 102 3.95 -2.20 -6.36
C ARG A 102 3.21 -3.44 -6.87
N PHE A 103 3.89 -4.45 -7.39
CA PHE A 103 3.28 -5.64 -8.00
C PHE A 103 3.93 -6.89 -7.41
N ARG A 104 3.27 -7.50 -6.43
CA ARG A 104 3.76 -8.76 -5.84
C ARG A 104 2.87 -9.92 -6.23
N LEU A 105 3.50 -11.02 -6.62
CA LEU A 105 2.90 -12.31 -6.90
C LEU A 105 3.39 -13.29 -5.83
N ASN A 106 2.48 -13.88 -5.06
CA ASN A 106 2.82 -14.83 -3.99
C ASN A 106 3.86 -14.27 -3.00
N GLY A 107 3.73 -13.00 -2.62
CA GLY A 107 4.62 -12.31 -1.67
C GLY A 107 5.96 -11.84 -2.27
N ILE A 108 6.23 -12.13 -3.55
CA ILE A 108 7.48 -11.78 -4.23
C ILE A 108 7.20 -10.72 -5.29
N GLU A 109 8.08 -9.73 -5.42
CA GLU A 109 8.00 -8.72 -6.48
C GLU A 109 8.06 -9.36 -7.86
N ILE A 110 7.30 -8.81 -8.81
CA ILE A 110 7.35 -9.26 -10.20
C ILE A 110 8.78 -9.18 -10.76
N SER A 111 9.19 -10.16 -11.57
CA SER A 111 10.50 -10.12 -12.23
C SER A 111 10.58 -8.95 -13.22
N GLN A 112 11.79 -8.46 -13.48
CA GLN A 112 12.00 -7.40 -14.47
C GLN A 112 11.48 -7.81 -15.85
N GLU A 113 11.78 -9.04 -16.28
CA GLU A 113 11.32 -9.61 -17.56
C GLU A 113 9.78 -9.54 -17.69
N LYS A 114 9.05 -10.13 -16.73
CA LYS A 114 7.59 -10.10 -16.73
C LYS A 114 7.05 -8.67 -16.70
N PHE A 115 7.64 -7.80 -15.87
CA PHE A 115 7.23 -6.40 -15.80
C PHE A 115 7.37 -5.72 -17.16
N VAL A 116 8.51 -5.86 -17.83
CA VAL A 116 8.81 -5.25 -19.14
C VAL A 116 7.82 -5.75 -20.19
N ASP A 117 7.55 -7.05 -20.23
CA ASP A 117 6.66 -7.64 -21.23
C ASP A 117 5.21 -7.16 -21.05
N TYR A 118 4.70 -7.17 -19.81
CA TYR A 118 3.37 -6.64 -19.53
C TYR A 118 3.30 -5.12 -19.73
N PHE A 119 4.36 -4.39 -19.37
CA PHE A 119 4.46 -2.96 -19.56
C PHE A 119 4.32 -2.59 -21.04
N TRP A 120 5.17 -3.15 -21.91
CA TRP A 120 5.16 -2.79 -23.33
C TRP A 120 3.91 -3.29 -24.04
N CYS A 121 3.35 -4.44 -23.63
CA CYS A 121 2.05 -4.91 -24.11
C CYS A 121 0.95 -3.85 -23.88
N CYS A 122 0.85 -3.32 -22.65
CA CYS A 122 -0.13 -2.30 -22.32
C CYS A 122 0.19 -0.94 -22.95
N PHE A 123 1.45 -0.51 -22.86
CA PHE A 123 1.90 0.81 -23.30
C PHE A 123 1.71 1.00 -24.80
N HIS A 124 2.08 0.02 -25.62
CA HIS A 124 1.92 0.10 -27.08
C HIS A 124 0.45 0.14 -27.50
N LYS A 125 -0.40 -0.73 -26.95
CA LYS A 125 -1.85 -0.72 -27.25
C LYS A 125 -2.50 0.60 -26.89
N LEU A 126 -2.20 1.14 -25.70
CA LEU A 126 -2.75 2.43 -25.26
C LEU A 126 -2.22 3.59 -26.09
N LYS A 127 -0.93 3.59 -26.43
CA LYS A 127 -0.32 4.65 -27.25
C LYS A 127 -0.87 4.66 -28.68
N GLU A 128 -1.06 3.50 -29.28
CA GLU A 128 -1.63 3.38 -30.63
C GLU A 128 -3.07 3.94 -30.69
N LYS A 129 -3.87 3.71 -29.65
CA LYS A 129 -5.25 4.22 -29.56
C LYS A 129 -5.37 5.60 -28.90
N SER A 130 -4.25 6.22 -28.54
CA SER A 130 -4.25 7.55 -27.91
C SER A 130 -4.57 8.65 -28.92
N SER A 131 -5.33 9.65 -28.47
CA SER A 131 -5.73 10.82 -29.25
C SER A 131 -5.89 12.05 -28.34
N ASN A 132 -6.25 13.19 -28.90
CA ASN A 132 -6.54 14.40 -28.11
C ASN A 132 -7.73 14.20 -27.15
N GLU A 133 -8.71 13.37 -27.53
CA GLU A 133 -9.89 13.08 -26.71
C GLU A 133 -9.63 11.97 -25.68
N ILE A 134 -8.72 11.05 -26.03
CA ILE A 134 -8.36 9.89 -25.19
C ILE A 134 -6.84 9.89 -25.04
N PRO A 135 -6.31 10.71 -24.11
CA PRO A 135 -4.87 10.80 -23.91
C PRO A 135 -4.31 9.50 -23.32
N MET A 136 -2.97 9.39 -23.29
CA MET A 136 -2.33 8.36 -22.48
C MET A 136 -2.76 8.43 -21.00
N PRO A 137 -2.98 7.29 -20.33
CA PRO A 137 -3.29 7.29 -18.90
C PRO A 137 -2.15 7.91 -18.10
N THR A 138 -2.51 8.67 -17.07
CA THR A 138 -1.51 9.21 -16.13
C THR A 138 -0.81 8.10 -15.35
N TYR A 139 0.40 8.37 -14.87
CA TYR A 139 1.27 7.43 -14.17
C TYR A 139 0.55 6.39 -13.28
N PHE A 140 -0.25 6.85 -12.30
CA PHE A 140 -0.94 5.92 -11.40
C PHE A 140 -2.05 5.11 -12.09
N CYS A 141 -2.82 5.75 -12.99
CA CYS A 141 -3.84 5.04 -13.78
C CYS A 141 -3.21 3.95 -14.64
N PHE A 142 -2.08 4.22 -15.27
CA PHE A 142 -1.35 3.22 -16.05
C PHE A 142 -0.89 2.05 -15.18
N LEU A 143 -0.33 2.32 -14.00
CA LEU A 143 0.09 1.27 -13.07
C LEU A 143 -1.08 0.40 -12.58
N ALA A 144 -2.25 0.99 -12.31
CA ALA A 144 -3.45 0.23 -11.94
C ALA A 144 -3.92 -0.67 -13.09
N LEU A 145 -3.94 -0.17 -14.34
CA LEU A 145 -4.25 -0.98 -15.52
C LEU A 145 -3.23 -2.12 -15.71
N LEU A 146 -1.95 -1.83 -15.49
CA LEU A 146 -0.89 -2.82 -15.53
C LEU A 146 -1.07 -3.89 -14.44
N ALA A 147 -1.51 -3.53 -13.24
CA ALA A 147 -1.80 -4.48 -12.17
C ALA A 147 -2.90 -5.46 -12.60
N PHE A 148 -3.97 -4.95 -13.20
CA PHE A 148 -5.05 -5.79 -13.72
C PHE A 148 -4.56 -6.72 -14.83
N LYS A 149 -3.72 -6.23 -15.75
CA LYS A 149 -3.10 -7.07 -16.80
C LYS A 149 -2.27 -8.19 -16.18
N ILE A 150 -1.39 -7.85 -15.23
CA ILE A 150 -0.50 -8.80 -14.56
C ILE A 150 -1.34 -9.86 -13.85
N PHE A 151 -2.22 -9.47 -12.93
CA PHE A 151 -2.92 -10.42 -12.07
C PHE A 151 -3.91 -11.31 -12.81
N SER A 152 -4.58 -10.78 -13.84
CA SER A 152 -5.43 -11.61 -14.69
C SER A 152 -4.64 -12.61 -15.53
N THR A 153 -3.52 -12.18 -16.14
CA THR A 153 -2.68 -13.07 -16.96
C THR A 153 -1.98 -14.12 -16.10
N GLU A 154 -1.54 -13.75 -14.90
CA GLU A 154 -0.92 -14.63 -13.91
C GLU A 154 -1.94 -15.46 -13.13
N GLN A 155 -3.24 -15.38 -13.45
CA GLN A 155 -4.32 -16.21 -12.91
C GLN A 155 -4.27 -16.33 -11.38
N VAL A 156 -4.18 -15.18 -10.69
CA VAL A 156 -4.19 -15.16 -9.23
C VAL A 156 -5.59 -15.49 -8.70
N ASP A 157 -5.65 -16.19 -7.58
CA ASP A 157 -6.91 -16.56 -6.91
C ASP A 157 -7.53 -15.38 -6.15
N VAL A 158 -6.68 -14.44 -5.71
CA VAL A 158 -7.08 -13.23 -5.00
C VAL A 158 -6.18 -12.05 -5.35
N VAL A 159 -6.80 -10.88 -5.51
CA VAL A 159 -6.09 -9.60 -5.65
C VAL A 159 -6.36 -8.75 -4.40
N ILE A 160 -5.31 -8.36 -3.72
CA ILE A 160 -5.35 -7.38 -2.63
C ILE A 160 -4.95 -6.03 -3.23
N LEU A 161 -5.92 -5.11 -3.29
CA LEU A 161 -5.84 -3.88 -4.06
C LEU A 161 -5.83 -2.67 -3.11
N GLU A 162 -4.69 -2.02 -2.97
CA GLU A 162 -4.58 -0.74 -2.25
C GLU A 162 -5.03 0.42 -3.14
N VAL A 163 -5.93 1.26 -2.62
CA VAL A 163 -6.28 2.55 -3.23
C VAL A 163 -5.10 3.50 -3.19
N GLY A 164 -4.82 4.17 -4.31
CA GLY A 164 -3.77 5.20 -4.38
C GLY A 164 -4.15 6.46 -3.63
N LEU A 165 -5.21 7.14 -4.08
CA LEU A 165 -5.66 8.40 -3.50
C LEU A 165 -7.19 8.49 -3.42
N GLY A 166 -7.70 8.87 -2.25
CA GLY A 166 -9.14 9.00 -2.02
C GLY A 166 -9.84 7.64 -2.00
N GLY A 167 -10.56 7.33 -3.09
CA GLY A 167 -11.27 6.08 -3.29
C GLY A 167 -12.29 6.19 -4.42
N ARG A 168 -13.21 7.15 -4.34
CA ARG A 168 -14.33 7.33 -5.27
C ARG A 168 -13.92 7.39 -6.74
N TYR A 169 -12.92 8.19 -7.07
CA TYR A 169 -12.40 8.36 -8.44
C TYR A 169 -10.98 7.80 -8.62
N ASP A 170 -10.53 6.94 -7.69
CA ASP A 170 -9.24 6.28 -7.80
C ASP A 170 -9.25 5.26 -8.94
N ALA A 171 -8.09 5.05 -9.59
CA ALA A 171 -7.98 4.14 -10.71
C ALA A 171 -8.35 2.69 -10.34
N THR A 172 -8.14 2.31 -9.08
CA THR A 172 -8.51 0.99 -8.56
C THR A 172 -10.03 0.81 -8.38
N ASN A 173 -10.83 1.87 -8.39
CA ASN A 173 -12.28 1.81 -8.15
C ASN A 173 -13.13 1.49 -9.39
N VAL A 174 -12.49 1.17 -10.52
CA VAL A 174 -13.15 0.57 -11.69
C VAL A 174 -13.76 -0.79 -11.38
N ILE A 175 -13.31 -1.43 -10.31
CA ILE A 175 -13.83 -2.69 -9.80
C ILE A 175 -15.26 -2.48 -9.30
N GLN A 176 -16.19 -3.19 -9.94
CA GLN A 176 -17.62 -3.05 -9.66
C GLN A 176 -18.09 -3.96 -8.51
N LYS A 177 -17.47 -5.13 -8.37
CA LYS A 177 -17.87 -6.17 -7.42
C LYS A 177 -16.67 -6.80 -6.71
N PRO A 178 -15.94 -6.04 -5.86
CA PRO A 178 -14.95 -6.66 -4.99
C PRO A 178 -15.65 -7.66 -4.04
N VAL A 179 -14.90 -8.64 -3.54
CA VAL A 179 -15.43 -9.64 -2.60
C VAL A 179 -15.69 -9.01 -1.23
N VAL A 180 -14.82 -8.08 -0.82
CA VAL A 180 -14.93 -7.33 0.44
C VAL A 180 -14.15 -6.02 0.34
N CYS A 181 -14.64 -4.97 1.00
CA CYS A 181 -13.99 -3.67 1.09
C CYS A 181 -13.51 -3.36 2.52
N GLY A 182 -12.36 -2.69 2.65
CA GLY A 182 -11.80 -2.24 3.91
C GLY A 182 -11.47 -0.75 3.89
N VAL A 183 -11.80 -0.03 4.96
CA VAL A 183 -11.36 1.35 5.18
C VAL A 183 -10.51 1.40 6.46
N THR A 184 -9.20 1.60 6.29
CA THR A 184 -8.26 1.75 7.42
C THR A 184 -8.42 3.12 8.08
N SER A 185 -7.56 3.46 9.05
CA SER A 185 -7.64 4.72 9.79
C SER A 185 -7.68 5.94 8.87
N LEU A 186 -8.63 6.82 9.15
CA LEU A 186 -8.83 8.10 8.47
C LEU A 186 -8.20 9.22 9.29
N GLY A 187 -7.58 10.15 8.57
CA GLY A 187 -6.89 11.30 9.14
C GLY A 187 -6.66 12.34 8.06
N TYR A 188 -6.21 13.52 8.48
CA TYR A 188 -5.94 14.66 7.60
C TYR A 188 -4.71 14.38 6.75
N ASP A 189 -4.94 14.05 5.47
CA ASP A 189 -3.88 13.82 4.49
C ASP A 189 -4.42 14.16 3.10
N HIS A 190 -3.56 14.67 2.23
CA HIS A 190 -3.93 15.13 0.89
C HIS A 190 -5.13 16.09 0.84
N MET A 191 -5.23 17.01 1.82
CA MET A 191 -6.39 17.90 1.98
C MET A 191 -6.67 18.79 0.76
N GLU A 192 -5.61 19.21 0.04
CA GLU A 192 -5.73 19.98 -1.20
C GLU A 192 -6.50 19.25 -2.31
N ILE A 193 -6.61 17.92 -2.24
CA ILE A 193 -7.26 17.08 -3.24
C ILE A 193 -8.56 16.48 -2.72
N LEU A 194 -8.58 16.03 -1.46
CA LEU A 194 -9.68 15.26 -0.89
C LEU A 194 -10.67 16.10 -0.06
N GLY A 195 -10.34 17.36 0.21
CA GLY A 195 -11.13 18.24 1.06
C GLY A 195 -10.44 18.57 2.38
N HIS A 196 -10.94 19.58 3.07
CA HIS A 196 -10.33 20.15 4.26
C HIS A 196 -10.96 19.63 5.57
N THR A 197 -11.92 18.72 5.47
CA THR A 197 -12.62 18.11 6.62
C THR A 197 -12.48 16.60 6.62
N LEU A 198 -12.62 15.97 7.79
CA LEU A 198 -12.60 14.50 7.87
C LEU A 198 -13.83 13.90 7.19
N ALA A 199 -14.98 14.61 7.18
CA ALA A 199 -16.17 14.20 6.45
C ALA A 199 -15.90 14.09 4.94
N GLU A 200 -15.26 15.09 4.32
CA GLU A 200 -14.94 15.08 2.89
C GLU A 200 -13.96 13.95 2.55
N ILE A 201 -12.90 13.80 3.36
CA ILE A 201 -11.93 12.72 3.20
C ILE A 201 -12.64 11.36 3.32
N ALA A 202 -13.49 11.17 4.33
CA ALA A 202 -14.26 9.94 4.53
C ALA A 202 -15.20 9.66 3.36
N ALA A 203 -15.84 10.69 2.79
CA ALA A 203 -16.75 10.55 1.65
C ALA A 203 -16.01 10.03 0.40
N GLU A 204 -14.80 10.54 0.15
CA GLU A 204 -13.95 10.04 -0.93
C GLU A 204 -13.53 8.58 -0.71
N LYS A 205 -13.11 8.21 0.51
CA LYS A 205 -12.66 6.84 0.80
C LYS A 205 -13.80 5.83 0.80
N ALA A 206 -14.96 6.21 1.32
CA ALA A 206 -16.18 5.39 1.28
C ALA A 206 -16.72 5.18 -0.14
N GLY A 207 -16.16 5.88 -1.13
CA GLY A 207 -16.44 5.67 -2.55
C GLY A 207 -16.09 4.27 -3.07
N ILE A 208 -15.30 3.48 -2.33
CA ILE A 208 -15.04 2.07 -2.68
C ILE A 208 -16.14 1.10 -2.24
N PHE A 209 -17.08 1.53 -1.38
CA PHE A 209 -18.20 0.67 -0.99
C PHE A 209 -19.11 0.39 -2.19
N LYS A 210 -19.54 -0.86 -2.31
CA LYS A 210 -20.43 -1.34 -3.39
C LYS A 210 -21.62 -2.07 -2.77
N SER A 211 -22.80 -1.88 -3.35
CA SER A 211 -24.01 -2.55 -2.85
C SER A 211 -23.86 -4.07 -2.89
N GLY A 212 -24.31 -4.75 -1.83
CA GLY A 212 -24.20 -6.20 -1.67
C GLY A 212 -22.78 -6.70 -1.33
N VAL A 213 -21.79 -5.82 -1.21
CA VAL A 213 -20.42 -6.19 -0.82
C VAL A 213 -20.20 -5.86 0.66
N PRO A 214 -19.74 -6.82 1.49
CA PRO A 214 -19.42 -6.57 2.89
C PRO A 214 -18.30 -5.53 3.03
N ALA A 215 -18.40 -4.68 4.05
CA ALA A 215 -17.42 -3.65 4.32
C ALA A 215 -16.97 -3.65 5.79
N PHE A 216 -15.69 -3.40 6.00
CA PHE A 216 -15.10 -3.29 7.32
C PHE A 216 -14.35 -1.97 7.47
N THR A 217 -14.36 -1.43 8.68
CA THR A 217 -13.49 -0.31 9.04
C THR A 217 -12.97 -0.50 10.46
N VAL A 218 -12.06 0.39 10.83
CA VAL A 218 -11.50 0.51 12.18
C VAL A 218 -12.22 1.63 12.93
N PRO A 219 -12.04 1.80 14.25
CA PRO A 219 -12.57 2.97 14.94
C PRO A 219 -12.08 4.26 14.27
N GLN A 220 -12.99 5.20 14.04
CA GLN A 220 -12.72 6.48 13.38
C GLN A 220 -13.16 7.64 14.27
N PRO A 221 -12.65 8.86 14.04
CA PRO A 221 -13.28 10.07 14.57
C PRO A 221 -14.76 10.15 14.17
N ASP A 222 -15.61 10.68 15.07
CA ASP A 222 -17.08 10.68 14.90
C ASP A 222 -17.55 11.27 13.57
N GLU A 223 -16.91 12.35 13.12
CA GLU A 223 -17.22 13.01 11.84
C GLU A 223 -17.03 12.05 10.65
N ALA A 224 -15.91 11.34 10.63
CA ALA A 224 -15.60 10.36 9.58
C ALA A 224 -16.51 9.13 9.70
N MET A 225 -16.71 8.60 10.92
CA MET A 225 -17.55 7.43 11.16
C MET A 225 -18.99 7.66 10.70
N ARG A 226 -19.54 8.86 10.95
CA ARG A 226 -20.87 9.26 10.48
C ARG A 226 -20.98 9.14 8.96
N VAL A 227 -20.02 9.68 8.22
CA VAL A 227 -20.01 9.62 6.75
C VAL A 227 -19.88 8.18 6.24
N LEU A 228 -19.03 7.36 6.85
CA LEU A 228 -18.91 5.94 6.49
C LEU A 228 -20.25 5.21 6.69
N ASN A 229 -20.91 5.41 7.83
CA ASN A 229 -22.21 4.81 8.14
C ASN A 229 -23.32 5.31 7.19
N GLU A 230 -23.38 6.61 6.90
CA GLU A 230 -24.35 7.17 5.96
C GLU A 230 -24.15 6.59 4.55
N LYS A 231 -22.90 6.47 4.10
CA LYS A 231 -22.58 5.90 2.79
C LYS A 231 -22.93 4.41 2.73
N ALA A 232 -22.59 3.65 3.76
CA ALA A 232 -22.93 2.24 3.87
C ALA A 232 -24.45 2.03 3.89
N SER A 233 -25.18 2.83 4.68
CA SER A 233 -26.66 2.79 4.75
C SER A 233 -27.30 3.08 3.40
N LYS A 234 -26.83 4.12 2.68
CA LYS A 234 -27.33 4.46 1.32
C LYS A 234 -27.10 3.36 0.30
N LEU A 235 -26.10 2.49 0.51
CA LEU A 235 -25.77 1.38 -0.38
C LEU A 235 -26.30 0.03 0.13
N GLU A 236 -26.99 0.03 1.27
CA GLU A 236 -27.45 -1.16 1.99
C GLU A 236 -26.30 -2.14 2.28
N VAL A 237 -25.14 -1.60 2.65
CA VAL A 237 -23.93 -2.34 3.01
C VAL A 237 -23.86 -2.49 4.52
N ASN A 238 -23.65 -3.71 5.00
CA ASN A 238 -23.31 -3.96 6.39
C ASN A 238 -21.86 -3.54 6.65
N LEU A 239 -21.68 -2.34 7.23
CA LEU A 239 -20.38 -1.84 7.66
C LEU A 239 -20.10 -2.29 9.10
N GLN A 240 -19.02 -3.04 9.30
CA GLN A 240 -18.60 -3.50 10.63
C GLN A 240 -17.32 -2.81 11.08
N VAL A 241 -17.29 -2.40 12.36
CA VAL A 241 -16.11 -1.82 12.99
C VAL A 241 -15.34 -2.92 13.72
N VAL A 242 -14.10 -3.16 13.32
CA VAL A 242 -13.21 -4.13 13.98
C VAL A 242 -12.59 -3.53 15.25
N LYS A 243 -12.25 -4.38 16.22
CA LYS A 243 -11.49 -4.00 17.41
C LYS A 243 -10.02 -4.38 17.22
N PRO A 244 -9.04 -3.65 17.77
CA PRO A 244 -7.64 -4.06 17.72
C PRO A 244 -7.45 -5.50 18.22
N LEU A 245 -6.50 -6.22 17.61
CA LEU A 245 -6.06 -7.50 18.18
C LEU A 245 -5.38 -7.28 19.53
N ASP A 246 -5.36 -8.33 20.34
CA ASP A 246 -4.61 -8.33 21.60
C ASP A 246 -3.11 -8.12 21.33
N SER A 247 -2.44 -7.34 22.18
CA SER A 247 -1.01 -7.04 22.06
C SER A 247 -0.10 -8.28 22.21
N SER A 248 -0.63 -9.40 22.72
CA SER A 248 0.08 -10.68 22.76
C SER A 248 0.19 -11.36 21.39
N GLN A 249 -0.62 -10.96 20.41
CA GLN A 249 -0.53 -11.50 19.05
C GLN A 249 0.79 -11.07 18.40
N ARG A 250 1.65 -12.03 18.08
CA ARG A 250 2.87 -11.71 17.33
C ARG A 250 2.54 -11.24 15.91
N LEU A 251 3.05 -10.07 15.53
CA LEU A 251 2.94 -9.49 14.19
C LEU A 251 4.31 -9.40 13.53
N GLY A 252 4.35 -9.53 12.21
CA GLY A 252 5.55 -9.31 11.40
C GLY A 252 5.89 -7.82 11.20
N LEU A 253 4.89 -6.94 11.36
CA LEU A 253 5.06 -5.48 11.33
C LEU A 253 4.99 -4.91 12.75
N GLN A 254 5.88 -3.97 13.06
CA GLN A 254 6.04 -3.41 14.41
C GLN A 254 5.21 -2.13 14.62
N GLY A 255 4.90 -1.85 15.90
CA GLY A 255 4.19 -0.65 16.35
C GLY A 255 2.71 -0.92 16.73
N GLU A 256 2.21 -0.21 17.74
CA GLU A 256 0.87 -0.46 18.31
C GLU A 256 -0.27 -0.29 17.30
N HIS A 257 -0.14 0.64 16.36
CA HIS A 257 -1.12 0.85 15.30
C HIS A 257 -1.27 -0.37 14.37
N GLN A 258 -0.30 -1.30 14.35
CA GLN A 258 -0.37 -2.49 13.52
C GLN A 258 -1.38 -3.52 14.03
N TYR A 259 -1.71 -3.55 15.33
CA TYR A 259 -2.75 -4.46 15.86
C TYR A 259 -4.14 -4.13 15.29
N LEU A 260 -4.39 -2.86 15.01
CA LEU A 260 -5.63 -2.42 14.39
C LEU A 260 -5.63 -2.72 12.88
N ASN A 261 -4.52 -2.50 12.18
CA ASN A 261 -4.36 -2.87 10.76
C ASN A 261 -4.49 -4.39 10.55
N ALA A 262 -3.88 -5.18 11.44
CA ALA A 262 -3.94 -6.64 11.45
C ALA A 262 -5.37 -7.13 11.69
N SER A 263 -6.10 -6.53 12.64
CA SER A 263 -7.51 -6.89 12.88
C SER A 263 -8.40 -6.65 11.66
N LEU A 264 -8.19 -5.52 10.96
CA LEU A 264 -8.90 -5.25 9.73
C LEU A 264 -8.56 -6.30 8.66
N ALA A 265 -7.28 -6.66 8.50
CA ALA A 265 -6.87 -7.73 7.59
C ALA A 265 -7.51 -9.08 7.94
N VAL A 266 -7.59 -9.44 9.23
CA VAL A 266 -8.27 -10.66 9.70
C VAL A 266 -9.73 -10.67 9.24
N ALA A 267 -10.48 -9.59 9.46
CA ALA A 267 -11.89 -9.51 9.07
C ALA A 267 -12.08 -9.60 7.55
N LEU A 268 -11.21 -8.93 6.77
CA LEU A 268 -11.22 -8.99 5.31
C LEU A 268 -10.93 -10.41 4.81
N CYS A 269 -9.88 -11.05 5.31
CA CYS A 269 -9.50 -12.41 4.92
C CYS A 269 -10.53 -13.45 5.33
N SER A 270 -11.06 -13.38 6.54
CA SER A 270 -12.11 -14.29 7.02
C SER A 270 -13.35 -14.23 6.12
N THR A 271 -13.81 -13.01 5.81
CA THR A 271 -14.94 -12.80 4.89
C THR A 271 -14.63 -13.28 3.48
N PHE A 272 -13.42 -13.01 2.98
CA PHE A 272 -12.99 -13.47 1.67
C PHE A 272 -13.02 -15.00 1.55
N LEU A 273 -12.39 -15.70 2.50
CA LEU A 273 -12.32 -17.16 2.56
C LEU A 273 -13.74 -17.77 2.62
N GLN A 274 -14.61 -17.23 3.47
CA GLN A 274 -16.01 -17.64 3.55
C GLN A 274 -16.74 -17.49 2.21
N LYS A 275 -16.55 -16.36 1.52
CA LYS A 275 -17.19 -16.08 0.22
C LYS A 275 -16.73 -17.00 -0.90
N ILE A 276 -15.51 -17.55 -0.82
CA ILE A 276 -14.99 -18.52 -1.79
C ILE A 276 -15.18 -19.98 -1.36
N GLY A 277 -15.86 -20.22 -0.23
CA GLY A 277 -16.17 -21.56 0.27
C GLY A 277 -15.02 -22.26 0.98
N ILE A 278 -14.00 -21.52 1.43
CA ILE A 278 -12.94 -22.05 2.29
C ILE A 278 -13.35 -21.82 3.73
N GLU A 279 -13.80 -22.88 4.39
CA GLU A 279 -14.00 -22.87 5.84
C GLU A 279 -12.67 -23.09 6.54
N ASP A 280 -12.40 -22.25 7.52
CA ASP A 280 -11.27 -22.42 8.40
C ASP A 280 -11.76 -22.93 9.75
N LYS A 281 -11.64 -24.24 9.95
CA LYS A 281 -12.06 -24.88 11.19
C LYS A 281 -11.05 -24.53 12.27
N ASN A 282 -11.41 -23.58 13.10
CA ASN A 282 -10.76 -23.40 14.39
C ASN A 282 -11.12 -24.59 15.27
N ASP A 283 -10.13 -25.43 15.60
CA ASP A 283 -10.30 -26.47 16.63
C ASP A 283 -10.45 -25.86 18.04
N ASP A 284 -10.17 -24.57 18.21
CA ASP A 284 -10.27 -23.86 19.49
C ASP A 284 -11.16 -22.60 19.35
N THR A 285 -12.28 -22.57 20.07
CA THR A 285 -13.39 -21.62 19.89
C THR A 285 -13.10 -20.16 20.29
N ASN A 286 -11.89 -19.85 20.78
CA ASN A 286 -11.56 -18.55 21.37
C ASN A 286 -10.34 -17.84 20.76
N GLY A 287 -9.72 -18.38 19.70
CA GLY A 287 -8.47 -17.84 19.11
C GLY A 287 -8.56 -17.50 17.63
N LEU A 288 -7.53 -16.83 17.10
CA LEU A 288 -7.32 -16.77 15.64
C LEU A 288 -6.84 -18.14 15.14
N PRO A 289 -7.24 -18.55 13.93
CA PRO A 289 -6.71 -19.79 13.35
C PRO A 289 -5.20 -19.75 13.15
N GLU A 290 -4.55 -20.92 13.22
CA GLU A 290 -3.08 -21.03 13.15
C GLU A 290 -2.52 -20.39 11.87
N ARG A 291 -3.21 -20.54 10.73
CA ARG A 291 -2.81 -19.92 9.46
C ARG A 291 -2.93 -18.39 9.50
N PHE A 292 -3.91 -17.84 10.21
CA PHE A 292 -3.99 -16.40 10.46
C PHE A 292 -2.83 -15.94 11.34
N ILE A 293 -2.55 -16.63 12.44
CA ILE A 293 -1.43 -16.33 13.35
C ILE A 293 -0.11 -16.33 12.57
N SER A 294 0.15 -17.39 11.81
CA SER A 294 1.33 -17.53 10.96
C SER A 294 1.41 -16.41 9.92
N GLY A 295 0.32 -16.17 9.17
CA GLY A 295 0.26 -15.10 8.17
C GLY A 295 0.53 -13.71 8.76
N LEU A 296 -0.04 -13.41 9.93
CA LEU A 296 0.20 -12.16 10.66
C LEU A 296 1.66 -12.02 11.10
N SER A 297 2.27 -13.09 11.60
CA SER A 297 3.67 -13.08 12.07
C SER A 297 4.70 -13.01 10.94
N ASN A 298 4.36 -13.52 9.74
CA ASN A 298 5.26 -13.59 8.59
C ASN A 298 5.11 -12.41 7.62
N ALA A 299 4.15 -11.52 7.86
CA ALA A 299 3.93 -10.33 7.04
C ALA A 299 5.16 -9.41 7.06
N TYR A 300 5.61 -8.99 5.88
CA TYR A 300 6.79 -8.16 5.72
C TYR A 300 6.56 -7.04 4.71
N LEU A 301 6.87 -5.80 5.12
CA LEU A 301 6.71 -4.61 4.31
C LEU A 301 7.93 -3.71 4.48
N MET A 302 8.64 -3.44 3.38
CA MET A 302 9.80 -2.57 3.40
C MET A 302 9.43 -1.15 3.83
N GLY A 303 10.33 -0.49 4.57
CA GLY A 303 10.16 0.87 5.07
C GLY A 303 9.06 1.06 6.13
N ARG A 304 8.63 -0.02 6.80
CA ARG A 304 7.75 0.03 7.98
C ARG A 304 8.44 -0.56 9.19
N ALA A 305 8.89 0.31 10.08
CA ALA A 305 9.49 -0.03 11.35
C ALA A 305 10.58 -1.13 11.20
N MET A 306 11.45 -0.96 10.21
CA MET A 306 12.51 -1.91 9.87
C MET A 306 13.74 -1.67 10.73
N ILE A 307 14.33 -2.77 11.20
CA ILE A 307 15.60 -2.78 11.92
C ILE A 307 16.59 -3.52 11.04
N VAL A 308 17.61 -2.80 10.55
CA VAL A 308 18.62 -3.32 9.63
C VAL A 308 19.98 -3.16 10.29
N PRO A 309 20.58 -4.23 10.83
CA PRO A 309 21.97 -4.21 11.25
C PRO A 309 22.89 -3.90 10.07
N ASP A 310 23.97 -3.19 10.32
CA ASP A 310 25.01 -2.97 9.30
C ASP A 310 25.63 -4.30 8.86
N SER A 311 26.00 -4.40 7.57
CA SER A 311 26.54 -5.64 7.01
C SER A 311 27.95 -5.97 7.50
N GLU A 312 28.75 -4.95 7.80
CA GLU A 312 30.14 -5.11 8.26
C GLU A 312 30.22 -5.05 9.79
N LEU A 313 29.40 -4.22 10.42
CA LEU A 313 29.41 -3.97 11.87
C LEU A 313 28.02 -4.21 12.51
N PRO A 314 27.42 -5.41 12.40
CA PRO A 314 26.03 -5.68 12.81
C PRO A 314 25.77 -5.50 14.32
N GLU A 315 26.81 -5.63 15.15
CA GLU A 315 26.72 -5.45 16.60
C GLU A 315 26.88 -3.97 17.02
N GLU A 316 27.62 -3.18 16.24
CA GLU A 316 27.91 -1.76 16.55
C GLU A 316 26.91 -0.80 15.93
N ILE A 317 26.50 -1.04 14.67
CA ILE A 317 25.66 -0.13 13.89
C ILE A 317 24.36 -0.84 13.51
N VAL A 318 23.24 -0.21 13.84
CA VAL A 318 21.89 -0.66 13.46
C VAL A 318 21.10 0.51 12.96
N PHE A 319 20.56 0.37 11.76
CA PHE A 319 19.68 1.33 11.12
C PHE A 319 18.23 1.04 11.47
N TYR A 320 17.49 2.09 11.82
CA TYR A 320 16.05 2.05 12.02
C TYR A 320 15.40 2.85 10.91
N LEU A 321 14.58 2.20 10.09
CA LEU A 321 14.01 2.76 8.86
C LEU A 321 12.48 2.74 8.94
N ASP A 322 11.85 3.90 8.77
CA ASP A 322 10.39 4.02 8.64
C ASP A 322 10.01 5.18 7.71
N GLY A 323 9.05 4.93 6.82
CA GLY A 323 8.50 5.90 5.86
C GLY A 323 7.40 6.80 6.44
N ALA A 324 7.49 7.19 7.71
CA ALA A 324 6.60 8.14 8.36
C ALA A 324 6.79 9.56 7.78
N HIS A 325 5.68 10.20 7.40
CA HIS A 325 5.67 11.47 6.65
C HIS A 325 4.53 12.42 7.03
N SER A 326 3.83 12.12 8.12
CA SER A 326 2.80 12.97 8.75
C SER A 326 3.06 13.08 10.25
N PRO A 327 2.58 14.13 10.93
CA PRO A 327 2.78 14.30 12.37
C PRO A 327 2.42 13.04 13.18
N GLU A 328 1.25 12.45 12.92
CA GLU A 328 0.75 11.28 13.63
C GLU A 328 1.63 10.04 13.38
N SER A 329 2.05 9.83 12.11
CA SER A 329 2.96 8.73 11.79
C SER A 329 4.36 8.93 12.38
N MET A 330 4.82 10.19 12.50
CA MET A 330 6.12 10.49 13.08
C MET A 330 6.12 10.24 14.58
N GLU A 331 5.02 10.54 15.28
CA GLU A 331 4.84 10.19 16.68
C GLU A 331 4.83 8.67 16.91
N ALA A 332 4.11 7.93 16.07
CA ALA A 332 4.12 6.47 16.11
C ALA A 332 5.52 5.89 15.86
N CYS A 333 6.25 6.44 14.89
CA CYS A 333 7.64 6.06 14.58
C CYS A 333 8.59 6.38 15.75
N ALA A 334 8.50 7.57 16.35
CA ALA A 334 9.31 7.96 17.49
C ALA A 334 9.06 7.05 18.71
N THR A 335 7.80 6.70 18.95
CA THR A 335 7.41 5.77 20.02
C THR A 335 8.02 4.39 19.79
N TRP A 336 7.85 3.83 18.59
CA TRP A 336 8.46 2.56 18.19
C TRP A 336 9.99 2.57 18.36
N PHE A 337 10.66 3.58 17.81
CA PHE A 337 12.11 3.73 17.90
C PHE A 337 12.58 3.78 19.36
N SER A 338 11.89 4.57 20.20
CA SER A 338 12.20 4.68 21.63
C SER A 338 12.10 3.32 22.35
N GLN A 339 11.05 2.54 22.05
CA GLN A 339 10.85 1.21 22.61
C GLN A 339 11.98 0.25 22.18
N GLN A 340 12.29 0.20 20.88
CA GLN A 340 13.33 -0.69 20.35
C GLN A 340 14.73 -0.38 20.91
N VAL A 341 15.07 0.90 21.02
CA VAL A 341 16.35 1.32 21.62
C VAL A 341 16.41 0.93 23.11
N LYS A 342 15.33 1.10 23.87
CA LYS A 342 15.27 0.68 25.28
C LYS A 342 15.43 -0.82 25.44
N GLU A 343 14.73 -1.62 24.63
CA GLU A 343 14.83 -3.09 24.66
C GLU A 343 16.22 -3.57 24.30
N ARG A 344 16.83 -3.00 23.24
CA ARG A 344 18.21 -3.32 22.86
C ARG A 344 19.19 -2.94 23.96
N ASN A 345 19.05 -1.76 24.56
CA ASN A 345 19.91 -1.33 25.65
C ASN A 345 19.75 -2.23 26.88
N LYS A 346 18.53 -2.66 27.22
CA LYS A 346 18.29 -3.60 28.32
C LYS A 346 19.00 -4.94 28.09
N LYS A 347 18.82 -5.55 26.90
CA LYS A 347 19.51 -6.78 26.51
C LYS A 347 21.04 -6.63 26.56
N ARG A 348 21.57 -5.45 26.22
CA ARG A 348 23.01 -5.14 26.28
C ARG A 348 23.52 -4.88 27.70
N SER A 349 22.74 -4.21 28.56
CA SER A 349 23.06 -4.04 29.98
C SER A 349 23.13 -5.37 30.71
N GLU A 350 22.35 -6.36 30.26
CA GLU A 350 22.42 -7.75 30.73
C GLU A 350 23.62 -8.53 30.15
N GLN A 351 24.38 -7.98 29.19
CA GLN A 351 25.48 -8.63 28.47
C GLN A 351 26.88 -7.95 28.60
N GLU A 352 27.02 -6.92 29.43
CA GLU A 352 28.25 -6.12 29.66
C GLU A 352 28.81 -5.26 28.50
N LEU A 353 29.54 -4.21 28.91
CA LEU A 353 29.64 -2.87 28.32
C LEU A 353 30.70 -2.75 27.21
N ASN A 354 30.33 -2.21 26.04
CA ASN A 354 31.24 -1.37 25.27
C ASN A 354 30.52 -0.34 24.39
N SER A 355 31.06 0.88 24.39
CA SER A 355 30.53 2.09 23.74
C SER A 355 30.23 1.92 22.25
N ARG A 356 29.17 2.55 21.70
CA ARG A 356 29.10 3.27 20.38
C ARG A 356 27.68 3.61 19.87
N LYS A 357 27.68 4.41 18.78
CA LYS A 357 26.68 5.38 18.28
C LYS A 357 25.42 4.75 17.64
N GLN A 358 24.27 5.41 17.76
CA GLN A 358 22.98 5.01 17.17
C GLN A 358 22.50 6.08 16.19
N PHE A 359 21.97 5.67 15.03
CA PHE A 359 21.48 6.57 13.99
C PHE A 359 20.07 6.17 13.56
N LEU A 360 19.11 7.07 13.71
CA LEU A 360 17.79 6.98 13.10
C LEU A 360 17.88 7.57 11.69
N CYS A 361 17.63 6.76 10.65
CA CYS A 361 17.69 7.24 9.27
C CYS A 361 16.25 7.38 8.75
N GLN A 362 15.83 8.62 8.54
CA GLN A 362 14.51 8.94 7.98
C GLN A 362 14.65 9.22 6.48
N THR A 363 13.99 8.43 5.64
CA THR A 363 13.81 8.78 4.22
C THR A 363 12.68 9.80 4.11
N CYS A 364 13.02 11.09 4.24
CA CYS A 364 12.15 12.18 3.85
C CYS A 364 12.09 12.26 2.31
N LEU A 365 11.18 11.50 1.69
CA LEU A 365 10.77 11.74 0.30
C LEU A 365 9.81 12.94 0.25
N TYR A 366 10.28 14.13 0.64
CA TYR A 366 9.73 15.41 0.21
C TYR A 366 10.84 16.46 0.20
N THR A 367 11.10 16.99 -1.01
CA THR A 367 11.88 18.20 -1.25
C THR A 367 11.26 19.37 -0.51
N THR A 368 11.87 19.80 0.59
CA THR A 368 11.75 21.17 1.09
C THR A 368 13.09 21.85 0.90
N LYS A 369 13.18 22.70 -0.15
CA LYS A 369 14.16 23.77 -0.24
C LYS A 369 14.02 24.62 1.02
N TRP A 370 15.02 24.58 1.89
CA TRP A 370 15.24 25.65 2.86
C TRP A 370 16.03 26.75 2.15
N ASP A 371 15.34 27.83 1.80
CA ASP A 371 15.97 29.10 1.43
C ASP A 371 16.67 29.66 2.67
N LEU A 372 18.00 29.56 2.70
CA LEU A 372 18.82 30.40 3.57
C LEU A 372 19.33 31.58 2.74
N GLY A 373 18.51 32.62 2.71
CA GLY A 373 18.91 33.96 2.32
C GLY A 373 19.95 34.51 3.31
N GLN A 374 21.14 34.77 2.76
CA GLN A 374 22.23 35.64 3.20
C GLN A 374 22.03 36.50 4.45
N ARG A 375 23.00 36.45 5.38
CA ARG A 375 24.02 37.53 5.57
C ARG A 375 25.05 37.17 6.65
N SER A 376 26.30 37.07 6.19
CA SER A 376 27.57 37.51 6.82
C SER A 376 27.58 37.89 8.31
N SER A 377 28.43 37.23 9.11
CA SER A 377 29.64 37.84 9.71
C SER A 377 30.42 36.82 10.55
N ASN A 378 31.75 36.95 10.50
CA ASN A 378 32.74 36.21 11.26
C ASN A 378 32.48 36.24 12.78
N VAL A 379 32.93 35.20 13.51
CA VAL A 379 33.95 35.28 14.59
C VAL A 379 33.87 34.01 15.49
N LEU A 380 34.98 33.25 15.43
CA LEU A 380 35.73 32.50 16.46
C LEU A 380 35.04 31.79 17.65
N MET A 381 35.48 30.53 17.77
CA MET A 381 35.91 29.77 18.97
C MET A 381 34.90 29.50 20.11
N THR A 382 34.60 28.19 20.25
CA THR A 382 34.60 27.29 21.45
C THR A 382 34.28 27.87 22.84
N PRO A 383 33.71 27.07 23.76
CA PRO A 383 33.60 25.59 23.77
C PRO A 383 32.24 25.03 23.35
#